data_AF-A0A929M7C2-F1
#
_entry.id   AF-A0A929M7C2-F1
#
_cell.length_a   1.000
_cell.length_b   1.000
_cell.length_c   1.000
_cell.angle_alpha   90.00
_cell.angle_beta   90.00
_cell.angle_gamma   90.00
#
_symmetry.space_group_name_H-M   'P 1'
#
loop_
_entity.id
_entity.type
_entity.pdbx_description
1 polymer ?
#
loop_
_entity_poly.entity_id
_entity_poly.type
_entity_poly.pdbx_seq_one_letter_code
_entity_poly.pdbx_strand_id
1 'polypeptide(L)' 'MIYAVKHEGETNEKMILRYKKLFFQSRIANKIRSERYATRKVKKKKIRESAIIRAKYRELNAKVYF' A
#
# COMPACT_ATOMS: atom_id res chain seq x y z
N MET A 1 -1.25 3.65 15.38
CA MET A 1 -1.00 2.28 15.84
C MET A 1 -2.07 1.39 15.22
N ILE A 2 -1.70 0.34 14.49
CA ILE A 2 -2.66 -0.52 13.77
C ILE A 2 -2.82 -1.78 14.58
N TYR A 3 -4.06 -2.15 14.89
CA TYR A 3 -4.38 -3.37 15.59
C TYR A 3 -5.62 -4.00 14.94
N ALA A 4 -5.75 -5.31 15.06
CA ALA A 4 -6.93 -6.05 14.62
C ALA A 4 -7.43 -6.88 15.79
N VAL A 5 -8.73 -6.78 16.06
CA VAL A 5 -9.43 -7.64 17.04
C VAL A 5 -10.06 -8.80 16.26
N LYS A 6 -9.99 -10.00 16.83
CA LYS A 6 -10.61 -11.20 16.26
C LYS A 6 -12.13 -11.07 16.37
N HIS A 7 -12.84 -11.25 15.26
CA HIS A 7 -14.30 -11.33 15.30
C HIS A 7 -14.77 -12.74 15.64
N GLU A 8 -15.97 -12.85 16.21
CA GLU A 8 -16.58 -14.14 16.53
C GLU A 8 -16.82 -14.95 15.25
N GLY A 9 -16.45 -16.25 15.28
CA GLY A 9 -16.50 -17.12 14.10
C GLY A 9 -15.40 -16.90 13.05
N GLU A 10 -14.48 -15.96 13.28
CA GLU A 10 -13.39 -15.71 12.34
C GLU A 10 -12.22 -16.70 12.50
N THR A 11 -11.68 -17.23 11.40
CA THR A 11 -10.44 -18.01 11.41
C THR A 11 -9.22 -17.10 11.63
N ASN A 12 -8.20 -17.62 12.31
CA ASN A 12 -6.99 -16.83 12.61
C ASN A 12 -6.32 -16.28 11.34
N GLU A 13 -6.35 -17.02 10.24
CA GLU A 13 -5.79 -16.61 8.94
C GLU A 13 -6.53 -15.40 8.35
N LYS A 14 -7.86 -15.37 8.44
CA LYS A 14 -8.68 -14.22 7.99
C LYS A 14 -8.36 -12.97 8.80
N MET A 15 -8.16 -13.11 10.11
CA MET A 15 -7.77 -12.00 10.98
C MET A 15 -6.40 -11.44 10.59
N ILE A 16 -5.41 -12.32 10.34
CA ILE A 16 -4.07 -11.92 9.89
C ILE A 16 -4.13 -11.21 8.54
N LEU A 17 -4.94 -11.70 7.60
CA LEU A 17 -5.14 -11.06 6.30
C LEU A 17 -5.74 -9.66 6.43
N ARG A 18 -6.73 -9.47 7.32
CA ARG A 18 -7.29 -8.14 7.60
C ARG A 18 -6.24 -7.20 8.19
N TYR A 19 -5.47 -7.68 9.17
CA TYR A 19 -4.38 -6.90 9.75
C TYR A 19 -3.36 -6.48 8.67
N LYS A 20 -2.93 -7.43 7.82
CA LYS A 20 -2.03 -7.14 6.69
C LYS A 20 -2.61 -6.07 5.78
N LYS A 21 -3.90 -6.17 5.41
CA LYS A 21 -4.58 -5.17 4.57
C LYS A 21 -4.55 -3.77 5.21
N LEU A 22 -4.90 -3.66 6.50
CA LEU A 22 -4.86 -2.40 7.24
C LEU A 22 -3.43 -1.83 7.30
N PHE A 23 -2.44 -2.68 7.57
CA PHE A 23 -1.03 -2.30 7.59
C PHE A 23 -0.56 -1.75 6.24
N PHE A 24 -0.85 -2.43 5.13
CA PHE A 24 -0.46 -1.95 3.81
C PHE A 24 -1.23 -0.70 3.37
N GLN A 25 -2.50 -0.54 3.76
CA GLN A 25 -3.27 0.67 3.50
C GLN A 25 -2.68 1.91 4.19
N SER A 26 -2.14 1.75 5.41
CA SER A 26 -1.55 2.87 6.16
C SER A 26 -0.28 3.45 5.55
N ARG A 27 0.37 2.72 4.62
CA ARG A 27 1.65 3.09 3.98
C ARG A 27 2.81 3.34 4.95
N ILE A 28 2.70 2.95 6.22
CA ILE A 28 3.73 3.16 7.25
C ILE A 28 5.06 2.53 6.84
N ALA A 29 5.04 1.31 6.31
CA ALA A 29 6.26 0.64 5.82
C ALA A 29 6.98 1.43 4.72
N ASN A 30 6.23 2.06 3.81
CA ASN A 30 6.82 2.89 2.75
C ASN A 30 7.42 4.17 3.31
N LYS A 31 6.76 4.78 4.30
CA LYS A 31 7.26 5.95 5.02
C LYS A 31 8.59 5.64 5.71
N ILE A 32 8.64 4.58 6.53
CA ILE A 32 9.86 4.14 7.22
C ILE A 32 10.99 3.86 6.23
N ARG A 33 10.70 3.17 5.12
CA ARG A 33 11.69 2.90 4.08
C ARG A 33 12.23 4.18 3.45
N SER A 34 11.39 5.18 3.22
CA SER A 34 11.82 6.47 2.65
C SER A 34 12.64 7.31 3.64
N GLU A 35 12.35 7.19 4.94
CA GLU A 35 13.04 7.92 6.01
C GLU A 35 14.38 7.28 6.40
N ARG A 36 14.62 6.02 5.98
CA ARG A 36 15.87 5.28 6.26
C ARG A 36 17.14 5.99 5.79
N TYR A 37 17.06 6.75 4.69
CA TYR A 37 18.21 7.44 4.11
C TYR A 37 17.94 8.94 4.03
N ALA A 38 18.97 9.75 4.26
CA ALA A 38 18.89 11.21 4.10
C ALA A 38 18.78 11.58 2.61
N THR A 39 17.55 11.60 2.09
CA THR A 39 17.26 11.90 0.68
C THR A 39 16.45 13.19 0.56
N ARG A 40 16.66 13.93 -0.53
CA ARG A 40 15.89 15.16 -0.81
C ARG A 40 14.42 14.81 -1.04
N LYS A 41 13.52 15.61 -0.45
CA LYS A 41 12.07 15.49 -0.69
C LYS A 41 11.76 15.62 -2.18
N VAL A 42 11.01 14.66 -2.72
CA VAL A 42 10.60 14.63 -4.13
C VAL A 42 9.60 15.76 -4.41
N LYS A 43 9.73 16.43 -5.56
CA LYS A 43 8.79 17.48 -6.01
C LYS A 43 7.39 16.90 -6.23
N LYS A 44 6.34 17.65 -5.86
CA LYS A 44 4.93 17.26 -6.05
C LYS A 44 4.61 16.83 -7.50
N LYS A 45 5.19 17.51 -8.50
CA LYS A 45 5.04 17.17 -9.93
C LYS A 45 5.50 15.74 -10.24
N LYS A 46 6.65 15.33 -9.70
CA LYS A 46 7.23 14.00 -9.93
C LYS A 46 6.41 12.89 -9.26
N ILE A 47 5.87 13.16 -8.07
CA ILE A 47 4.95 12.24 -7.39
C ILE A 47 3.70 11.98 -8.25
N ARG A 48 3.12 13.05 -8.82
CA ARG A 48 1.94 12.96 -9.69
C ARG A 48 2.25 12.21 -10.98
N GLU A 49 3.35 12.53 -11.64
CA GLU A 49 3.81 11.84 -12.86
C GLU A 49 3.97 10.34 -12.63
N SER A 50 4.66 9.94 -11.55
CA SER A 50 4.80 8.53 -11.17
C SER A 50 3.46 7.86 -10.87
N ALA A 51 2.50 8.58 -10.26
CA ALA A 51 1.17 8.04 -9.97
C ALA A 51 0.36 7.77 -11.25
N ILE A 52 0.40 8.70 -12.21
CA ILE A 52 -0.28 8.58 -13.51
C ILE A 52 0.28 7.38 -14.28
N ILE A 53 1.61 7.27 -14.39
CA ILE A 53 2.28 6.17 -15.09
C ILE A 53 1.87 4.82 -14.47
N ARG A 54 1.92 4.70 -13.14
CA ARG A 54 1.50 3.47 -12.42
C ARG A 54 0.01 3.15 -12.58
N ALA A 55 -0.85 4.15 -12.70
CA ALA A 55 -2.27 3.92 -12.96
C ALA A 55 -2.46 3.36 -14.38
N LYS A 56 -1.81 3.96 -15.37
CA LYS A 56 -1.86 3.52 -16.76
C LYS A 56 -1.41 2.06 -16.93
N TYR A 57 -0.29 1.67 -16.33
CA TYR A 57 0.16 0.28 -16.37
C TYR A 57 -0.80 -0.69 -15.67
N ARG A 58 -1.45 -0.28 -14.57
CA ARG A 58 -2.46 -1.10 -13.91
C ARG A 58 -3.71 -1.29 -14.77
N GLU A 59 -4.16 -0.25 -15.46
CA GLU A 59 -5.27 -0.33 -16.41
C GLU A 59 -4.93 -1.24 -17.59
N LEU A 60 -3.72 -1.12 -18.15
CA LEU A 60 -3.26 -1.99 -19.25
C LEU A 60 -3.23 -3.44 -18.81
N ASN A 61 -2.67 -3.74 -17.64
CA ASN A 61 -2.62 -5.12 -17.12
C ASN A 61 -4.03 -5.66 -16.87
N ALA A 62 -4.96 -4.87 -16.32
CA ALA A 62 -6.34 -5.32 -16.13
C ALA A 62 -6.98 -5.74 -17.46
N LYS A 63 -6.77 -4.98 -18.54
CA LYS A 63 -7.31 -5.29 -19.88
C LYS A 63 -6.72 -6.54 -20.55
N VAL A 64 -5.56 -7.03 -20.10
CA VAL A 64 -4.93 -8.24 -20.67
C VAL A 64 -5.47 -9.52 -20.02
N TYR A 65 -6.05 -9.43 -18.82
CA TYR A 65 -6.59 -10.55 -18.07
C TYR A 65 -8.13 -10.63 -18.05
N PHE A 66 -8.80 -9.80 -18.87
CA PHE A 66 -10.23 -9.86 -19.20
C PHE A 66 -10.39 -9.87 -20.71
#